data_AF-A0A9P0FX93-F1
#
_entry.id   AF-A0A9P0FX93-F1
#
_cell.length_a   1.000
_cell.length_b   1.000
_cell.length_c   1.000
_cell.angle_alpha   90.00
_cell.angle_beta   90.00
_cell.angle_gamma   90.00
#
_symmetry.space_group_name_H-M   'P 1'
#
loop_
_entity.id
_entity.type
_entity.pdbx_description
1 polymer ?
#
loop_
_entity_poly.entity_id
_entity_poly.type
_entity_poly.pdbx_seq_one_letter_code
_entity_poly.pdbx_strand_id
1 'polypeptide(L)'
;MCTNINVNLPTVVSFLLLYSLRCGCVIILVWTLLRALFFLVWFIITAIEVFLPRPPPLGSVYPEKPGVPAMDDNYFFVFVSYIFMIVTESFLTIFTIYLGMGLYYDSPGRIEQYLICRFCTWLAEVVLLVVTCLTHSYLIGWYLVFLMIVIIEFYAFIVVYSYYVDMMEDRAAKEETRSIDPTGSNC
;
A
#
# COMPACT_ATOMS: atom_id res chain seq x y z
N MET A 1 12.67 51.93 -5.32
CA MET A 1 11.66 51.40 -4.38
C MET A 1 12.00 49.95 -4.11
N CYS A 2 12.67 49.68 -2.99
CA CYS A 2 12.97 48.33 -2.55
C CYS A 2 11.70 47.80 -1.87
N THR A 3 10.93 46.98 -2.58
CA THR A 3 9.85 46.20 -1.97
C THR A 3 10.49 45.21 -1.01
N ASN A 4 10.46 45.56 0.27
CA ASN A 4 10.87 44.71 1.37
C ASN A 4 9.80 43.61 1.52
N ILE A 5 9.89 42.58 0.68
CA ILE A 5 9.08 41.38 0.82
C ILE A 5 9.73 40.59 1.95
N ASN A 6 9.22 40.81 3.15
CA ASN A 6 9.52 39.98 4.31
C ASN A 6 8.86 38.61 4.08
N VAL A 7 9.48 37.77 3.26
CA VAL A 7 9.06 36.38 3.08
C VAL A 7 9.41 35.68 4.39
N ASN A 8 8.39 35.29 5.15
CA ASN A 8 8.57 34.36 6.27
C ASN A 8 9.19 33.06 5.71
N LEU A 9 10.51 32.94 5.82
CA LEU A 9 11.29 31.78 5.41
C LEU A 9 10.76 30.43 5.95
N PRO A 10 10.21 30.32 7.20
CA PRO A 10 9.70 29.03 7.68
C PRO A 10 8.47 28.55 6.88
N THR A 11 7.59 29.45 6.43
CA THR A 11 6.40 29.08 5.66
C THR A 11 6.71 28.51 4.28
N VAL A 12 7.81 28.94 3.63
CA VAL A 12 8.19 28.43 2.31
C VAL A 12 8.78 27.02 2.42
N VAL A 13 9.57 26.77 3.47
CA VAL A 13 10.14 25.43 3.74
C VAL A 13 9.03 24.43 4.09
N SER A 14 8.13 24.78 5.01
CA SER A 14 6.98 23.92 5.34
C SER A 14 6.08 23.70 4.13
N PHE A 15 5.80 24.72 3.32
CA PHE A 15 5.00 24.58 2.10
C PHE A 15 5.66 23.67 1.05
N LEU A 16 6.98 23.81 0.84
CA LEU A 16 7.75 22.93 -0.05
C LEU A 16 7.78 21.48 0.45
N LEU A 17 7.92 21.29 1.76
CA LEU A 17 7.99 19.96 2.39
C LEU A 17 6.62 19.26 2.31
N LEU A 18 5.53 20.00 2.58
CA LEU A 18 4.15 19.51 2.54
C LEU A 18 3.67 19.25 1.10
N TYR A 19 4.06 20.10 0.14
CA TYR A 19 3.81 19.86 -1.30
C TYR A 19 4.59 18.65 -1.81
N SER A 20 5.84 18.48 -1.36
CA SER A 20 6.64 17.29 -1.66
C SER A 20 6.02 16.01 -1.06
N LEU A 21 5.51 16.06 0.18
CA LEU A 21 4.87 14.90 0.80
C LEU A 21 3.54 14.54 0.13
N ARG A 22 2.67 15.52 -0.14
CA ARG A 22 1.38 15.28 -0.80
C ARG A 22 1.57 14.68 -2.19
N CYS A 23 2.55 15.19 -2.95
CA CYS A 23 2.94 14.60 -4.24
C CYS A 23 3.48 13.16 -4.06
N GLY A 24 4.31 12.93 -3.05
CA GLY A 24 4.79 11.59 -2.67
C GLY A 24 3.66 10.62 -2.36
N CYS A 25 2.64 11.04 -1.60
CA CYS A 25 1.47 10.23 -1.30
C CYS A 25 0.64 9.91 -2.54
N VAL A 26 0.53 10.83 -3.51
CA VAL A 26 -0.15 10.56 -4.80
C VAL A 26 0.63 9.52 -5.62
N ILE A 27 1.95 9.62 -5.70
CA ILE A 27 2.80 8.64 -6.38
C ILE A 27 2.63 7.26 -5.71
N ILE A 28 2.67 7.22 -4.37
CA ILE A 28 2.45 5.99 -3.59
C ILE A 28 1.06 5.41 -3.83
N LEU A 29 0.02 6.23 -3.90
CA LEU A 29 -1.33 5.78 -4.20
C LEU A 29 -1.40 5.08 -5.55
N VAL A 30 -0.86 5.71 -6.60
CA VAL A 30 -0.86 5.14 -7.95
C VAL A 30 -0.04 3.85 -8.00
N TRP A 31 1.15 3.85 -7.38
CA TRP A 31 2.00 2.68 -7.29
C TRP A 31 1.30 1.51 -6.59
N THR A 32 0.74 1.76 -5.40
CA THR A 32 0.08 0.73 -4.59
C THR A 32 -1.13 0.16 -5.31
N LEU A 33 -1.91 1.00 -6.00
CA LEU A 33 -3.06 0.57 -6.79
C LEU A 33 -2.65 -0.34 -7.95
N LEU A 34 -1.67 0.09 -8.76
CA LEU A 34 -1.21 -0.69 -9.90
C LEU A 34 -0.62 -2.04 -9.47
N ARG A 35 0.16 -2.04 -8.39
CA ARG A 35 0.72 -3.26 -7.82
C ARG A 35 -0.36 -4.19 -7.26
N ALA A 36 -1.32 -3.65 -6.51
CA ALA A 36 -2.43 -4.44 -5.97
C ALA A 36 -3.21 -5.13 -7.10
N LEU A 37 -3.53 -4.39 -8.17
CA LEU A 37 -4.20 -4.95 -9.34
C LEU A 37 -3.34 -6.03 -10.03
N PHE A 38 -2.04 -5.80 -10.18
CA PHE A 38 -1.13 -6.79 -10.77
C PHE A 38 -1.07 -8.07 -9.93
N PHE A 39 -0.93 -7.97 -8.60
CA PHE A 39 -0.89 -9.13 -7.71
C PHE A 39 -2.23 -9.86 -7.70
N LEU A 40 -3.35 -9.13 -7.67
CA LEU A 40 -4.69 -9.71 -7.72
C LEU A 40 -4.88 -10.54 -9.00
N VAL A 41 -4.55 -9.98 -10.17
CA VAL A 41 -4.62 -10.71 -11.45
C VAL A 41 -3.70 -11.93 -11.43
N TRP A 42 -2.48 -11.78 -10.95
CA TRP A 42 -1.51 -12.88 -10.88
C TRP A 42 -2.01 -14.03 -9.99
N PHE A 43 -2.49 -13.72 -8.78
CA PHE A 43 -2.99 -14.74 -7.85
C PHE A 43 -4.28 -15.40 -8.37
N ILE A 44 -5.18 -14.67 -9.05
CA ILE A 44 -6.35 -15.28 -9.70
C ILE A 44 -5.91 -16.26 -10.78
N ILE A 45 -5.02 -15.86 -11.68
CA ILE A 45 -4.54 -16.73 -12.76
C ILE A 45 -3.89 -17.98 -12.17
N THR A 46 -2.99 -17.80 -11.19
CA THR A 46 -2.27 -18.91 -10.57
C THR A 46 -3.21 -19.84 -9.79
N ALA A 47 -4.23 -19.30 -9.11
CA ALA A 47 -5.24 -20.11 -8.42
C ALA A 47 -6.13 -20.91 -9.39
N ILE A 48 -6.41 -20.37 -10.58
CA ILE A 48 -7.14 -21.08 -11.64
C ILE A 48 -6.26 -22.17 -12.28
N GLU A 49 -4.99 -21.86 -12.55
CA GLU A 49 -4.01 -22.80 -13.12
C GLU A 49 -3.79 -24.00 -12.20
N VAL A 50 -3.77 -23.77 -10.89
CA VAL A 50 -3.74 -24.82 -9.86
C VAL A 50 -4.86 -25.84 -10.11
N PHE A 51 -6.09 -25.41 -10.46
CA PHE A 51 -7.20 -26.33 -10.76
C PHE A 51 -7.29 -26.87 -12.18
N LEU A 52 -6.71 -26.20 -13.18
CA LEU A 52 -6.83 -26.61 -14.58
C LEU A 52 -5.64 -27.49 -14.99
N PRO A 53 -5.88 -28.71 -15.52
CA PRO A 53 -4.81 -29.57 -16.06
C PRO A 53 -4.35 -29.07 -17.44
N ARG A 54 -3.98 -27.79 -17.54
CA ARG A 54 -3.44 -27.16 -18.74
C ARG A 54 -2.07 -26.57 -18.43
N PRO A 55 -1.13 -26.62 -19.40
CA PRO A 55 0.17 -26.00 -19.23
C PRO A 55 0.00 -24.50 -18.95
N PRO A 56 0.69 -23.94 -17.94
CA PRO A 56 0.52 -22.56 -17.52
C PRO A 56 0.97 -21.58 -18.61
N PRO A 57 0.14 -20.60 -19.04
CA PRO A 57 0.53 -19.56 -20.01
C PRO A 57 1.74 -18.72 -19.59
N LEU A 58 2.06 -18.65 -18.29
CA LEU A 58 3.17 -17.86 -17.73
C LEU A 58 4.36 -18.70 -17.22
N GLY A 59 4.31 -20.03 -17.37
CA GLY A 59 5.24 -20.95 -16.69
C GLY A 59 6.39 -21.54 -17.53
N SER A 60 6.69 -21.05 -18.73
CA SER A 60 7.67 -21.70 -19.62
C SER A 60 9.15 -21.41 -19.33
N VAL A 61 9.53 -20.94 -18.14
CA VAL A 61 10.95 -20.62 -17.85
C VAL A 61 11.78 -21.83 -17.39
N TYR A 62 11.20 -22.97 -17.02
CA TYR A 62 11.97 -24.18 -16.66
C TYR A 62 11.26 -25.48 -17.08
N PRO A 63 12.01 -26.57 -17.32
CA PRO A 63 11.53 -27.70 -18.12
C PRO A 63 10.47 -28.51 -17.36
N GLU A 64 9.28 -28.56 -17.92
CA GLU A 64 8.23 -29.51 -17.54
C GLU A 64 8.81 -30.93 -17.60
N LYS A 65 8.73 -31.68 -16.50
CA LYS A 65 8.66 -33.14 -16.62
C LYS A 65 7.22 -33.45 -17.07
N PRO A 66 7.01 -33.92 -18.30
CA PRO A 66 5.68 -34.24 -18.77
C PRO A 66 5.20 -35.51 -18.04
N GLY A 67 4.00 -35.44 -17.46
CA GLY A 67 3.25 -36.64 -17.07
C GLY A 67 3.31 -37.09 -15.60
N VAL A 68 3.78 -36.27 -14.67
CA VAL A 68 3.51 -36.51 -13.24
C VAL A 68 2.49 -35.48 -12.79
N PRO A 69 1.25 -35.86 -12.44
CA PRO A 69 0.41 -34.99 -11.64
C PRO A 69 1.16 -34.84 -10.32
N ALA A 70 1.87 -33.73 -10.14
CA ALA A 70 2.40 -33.36 -8.85
C ALA A 70 1.18 -32.97 -8.00
N MET A 71 0.45 -33.97 -7.51
CA MET A 71 -0.27 -33.83 -6.25
C MET A 71 0.81 -33.65 -5.19
N ASP A 72 1.36 -32.44 -5.09
CA ASP A 72 2.08 -32.02 -3.91
C ASP A 72 1.08 -32.13 -2.74
N ASP A 73 1.46 -32.81 -1.66
CA ASP A 73 0.64 -32.96 -0.45
C ASP A 73 0.19 -31.61 0.13
N ASN A 74 0.86 -30.52 -0.27
CA ASN A 74 0.59 -29.15 0.15
C ASN A 74 -0.31 -28.35 -0.81
N TYR A 75 -0.82 -28.94 -1.89
CA TYR A 75 -1.60 -28.24 -2.93
C TYR A 75 -2.79 -27.45 -2.35
N PHE A 76 -3.56 -28.06 -1.44
CA PHE A 76 -4.71 -27.41 -0.82
C PHE A 76 -4.29 -26.18 0.01
N PHE A 77 -3.14 -26.28 0.69
CA PHE A 77 -2.59 -25.21 1.49
C PHE A 77 -2.12 -24.02 0.62
N VAL A 78 -1.49 -24.29 -0.52
CA VAL A 78 -1.07 -23.27 -1.48
C VAL A 78 -2.29 -22.57 -2.08
N PHE A 79 -3.32 -23.33 -2.45
CA PHE A 79 -4.57 -22.76 -2.94
C PHE A 79 -5.23 -21.81 -1.91
N VAL A 80 -5.37 -22.26 -0.67
CA VAL A 80 -5.93 -21.43 0.41
C VAL A 80 -5.08 -20.16 0.62
N SER A 81 -3.76 -20.27 0.54
CA SER A 81 -2.85 -19.12 0.64
C SER A 81 -3.10 -18.09 -0.46
N TYR A 82 -3.33 -18.52 -1.70
CA TYR A 82 -3.72 -17.60 -2.78
C TYR A 82 -5.05 -16.92 -2.55
N ILE A 83 -6.07 -17.65 -2.05
CA ILE A 83 -7.35 -17.03 -1.72
C ILE A 83 -7.18 -15.94 -0.65
N PHE A 84 -6.38 -16.21 0.40
CA PHE A 84 -6.07 -15.20 1.40
C PHE A 84 -5.32 -13.99 0.81
N MET A 85 -4.37 -14.21 -0.10
CA MET A 85 -3.68 -13.12 -0.79
C MET A 85 -4.65 -12.29 -1.65
N ILE A 86 -5.55 -12.92 -2.42
CA ILE A 86 -6.56 -12.22 -3.22
C ILE A 86 -7.47 -11.35 -2.34
N VAL A 87 -7.92 -11.89 -1.20
CA VAL A 87 -8.74 -11.15 -0.24
C VAL A 87 -7.95 -9.95 0.32
N THR A 88 -6.70 -10.17 0.72
CA THR A 88 -5.81 -9.12 1.26
C THR A 88 -5.60 -7.99 0.25
N GLU A 89 -5.32 -8.32 -1.01
CA GLU A 89 -5.16 -7.35 -2.10
C GLU A 89 -6.45 -6.60 -2.43
N SER A 90 -7.59 -7.27 -2.33
CA SER A 90 -8.91 -6.67 -2.53
C SER A 90 -9.21 -5.63 -1.44
N PHE A 91 -8.93 -5.95 -0.18
CA PHE A 91 -9.03 -5.00 0.94
C PHE A 91 -8.12 -3.81 0.69
N LEU A 92 -6.85 -4.04 0.37
CA LEU A 92 -5.91 -2.98 0.10
C LEU A 92 -6.38 -2.05 -1.04
N THR A 93 -6.89 -2.62 -2.13
CA THR A 93 -7.43 -1.86 -3.26
C THR A 93 -8.57 -0.95 -2.81
N ILE A 94 -9.52 -1.45 -2.00
CA ILE A 94 -10.61 -0.63 -1.46
C ILE A 94 -10.06 0.49 -0.58
N PHE A 95 -9.12 0.19 0.32
CA PHE A 95 -8.55 1.18 1.24
C PHE A 95 -7.65 2.22 0.53
N THR A 96 -7.06 1.92 -0.63
CA THR A 96 -6.39 2.95 -1.43
C THR A 96 -7.33 4.06 -1.91
N ILE A 97 -8.63 3.75 -2.08
CA ILE A 97 -9.66 4.77 -2.36
C ILE A 97 -9.83 5.70 -1.16
N TYR A 98 -9.77 5.18 0.07
CA TYR A 98 -9.81 5.99 1.29
C TYR A 98 -8.60 6.91 1.40
N LEU A 99 -7.40 6.46 1.01
CA LEU A 99 -6.24 7.33 0.89
C LEU A 99 -6.48 8.44 -0.13
N GLY A 100 -6.99 8.12 -1.32
CA GLY A 100 -7.27 9.11 -2.36
C GLY A 100 -8.30 10.15 -1.92
N MET A 101 -9.35 9.70 -1.24
CA MET A 101 -10.33 10.59 -0.61
C MET A 101 -9.72 11.42 0.52
N GLY A 102 -8.86 10.84 1.34
CA GLY A 102 -8.16 11.54 2.42
C GLY A 102 -7.26 12.65 1.90
N LEU A 103 -6.55 12.39 0.79
CA LEU A 103 -5.73 13.36 0.08
C LEU A 103 -6.55 14.42 -0.67
N TYR A 104 -7.74 14.10 -1.18
CA TYR A 104 -8.58 15.07 -1.90
C TYR A 104 -9.33 16.02 -0.95
N TYR A 105 -9.87 15.49 0.15
CA TYR A 105 -10.67 16.26 1.11
C TYR A 105 -9.86 16.76 2.33
N ASP A 106 -8.53 16.54 2.36
CA ASP A 106 -7.65 16.85 3.49
C ASP A 106 -8.23 16.35 4.84
N SER A 107 -8.67 15.09 4.83
CA SER A 107 -9.35 14.42 5.95
C SER A 107 -8.42 13.37 6.60
N PRO A 108 -7.84 13.66 7.78
CA PRO A 108 -6.86 12.78 8.42
C PRO A 108 -7.48 11.45 8.85
N GLY A 109 -8.74 11.44 9.28
CA GLY A 109 -9.41 10.20 9.69
C GLY A 109 -9.53 9.15 8.57
N ARG A 110 -9.62 9.57 7.30
CA ARG A 110 -9.61 8.64 6.16
C ARG A 110 -8.20 8.09 5.87
N ILE A 111 -7.18 8.91 6.09
CA ILE A 111 -5.77 8.51 5.94
C ILE A 111 -5.39 7.52 7.05
N GLU A 112 -5.85 7.75 8.28
CA GLU A 112 -5.67 6.84 9.42
C GLU A 112 -6.25 5.44 9.15
N GLN A 113 -7.48 5.38 8.64
CA GLN A 113 -8.13 4.12 8.25
C GLN A 113 -7.30 3.36 7.20
N TYR A 114 -6.78 4.07 6.20
CA TYR A 114 -5.88 3.48 5.21
C TYR A 114 -4.59 2.96 5.87
N LEU A 115 -3.95 3.74 6.75
CA LEU A 115 -2.70 3.35 7.41
C LEU A 115 -2.86 2.07 8.23
N ILE A 116 -3.91 1.99 9.06
CA ILE A 116 -4.19 0.79 9.87
C ILE A 116 -4.40 -0.42 8.96
N CYS A 117 -5.24 -0.29 7.92
CA CYS A 117 -5.47 -1.36 6.96
C CYS A 117 -4.17 -1.77 6.24
N ARG A 118 -3.37 -0.79 5.82
CA ARG A 118 -2.12 -1.04 5.10
C ARG A 118 -1.12 -1.80 5.95
N PHE A 119 -0.99 -1.46 7.22
CA PHE A 119 -0.10 -2.17 8.13
C PHE A 119 -0.52 -3.63 8.32
N CYS A 120 -1.81 -3.88 8.53
CA CYS A 120 -2.34 -5.25 8.69
C CYS A 120 -2.20 -6.07 7.39
N THR A 121 -2.51 -5.49 6.23
CA THR A 121 -2.40 -6.16 4.94
C THR A 121 -0.94 -6.43 4.58
N TRP A 122 -0.02 -5.49 4.84
CA TRP A 122 1.41 -5.68 4.66
C TRP A 122 1.95 -6.85 5.51
N LEU A 123 1.56 -6.93 6.79
CA LEU A 123 1.97 -8.03 7.66
C LEU A 123 1.44 -9.37 7.15
N ALA A 124 0.19 -9.41 6.70
CA ALA A 124 -0.41 -10.61 6.11
C ALA A 124 0.30 -11.04 4.82
N GLU A 125 0.60 -10.09 3.92
CA GLU A 125 1.33 -10.31 2.67
C GLU A 125 2.71 -10.93 2.93
N VAL A 126 3.49 -10.35 3.86
CA VAL A 126 4.81 -10.86 4.22
C VAL A 126 4.72 -12.29 4.77
N VAL A 127 3.82 -12.54 5.72
CA VAL A 127 3.69 -13.86 6.35
C VAL A 127 3.27 -14.91 5.31
N LEU A 128 2.24 -14.62 4.50
CA LEU A 128 1.73 -15.55 3.50
C LEU A 128 2.74 -15.81 2.39
N LEU A 129 3.46 -14.79 1.91
CA LEU A 129 4.50 -14.96 0.90
C LEU A 129 5.68 -15.77 1.41
N VAL A 130 6.14 -15.55 2.65
CA VAL A 130 7.19 -16.36 3.27
C VAL A 130 6.76 -17.82 3.38
N VAL A 131 5.55 -18.08 3.87
CA VAL A 131 5.03 -19.43 3.99
C VAL A 131 4.91 -20.10 2.60
N THR A 132 4.43 -19.37 1.59
CA THR A 132 4.30 -19.87 0.21
C THR A 132 5.67 -20.17 -0.40
N CYS A 133 6.71 -19.38 -0.10
CA CYS A 133 8.09 -19.68 -0.51
C CYS A 133 8.59 -21.01 0.08
N LEU A 134 8.19 -21.34 1.31
CA LEU A 134 8.62 -22.58 1.98
C LEU A 134 7.83 -23.80 1.50
N THR A 135 6.56 -23.63 1.16
CA THR A 135 5.65 -24.75 0.82
C THR A 135 5.58 -25.06 -0.67
N HIS A 136 5.82 -24.08 -1.54
CA HIS A 136 5.68 -24.23 -2.99
C HIS A 136 6.94 -23.79 -3.74
N SER A 137 7.85 -24.75 -3.96
CA SER A 137 9.13 -24.47 -4.61
C SER A 137 9.03 -24.19 -6.11
N TYR A 138 7.93 -24.57 -6.78
CA TYR A 138 7.77 -24.45 -8.23
C TYR A 138 7.78 -22.99 -8.73
N LEU A 139 7.17 -22.07 -7.96
CA LEU A 139 7.08 -20.64 -8.29
C LEU A 139 7.92 -19.76 -7.36
N ILE A 140 8.93 -20.33 -6.69
CA ILE A 140 9.72 -19.63 -5.67
C ILE A 140 10.34 -18.31 -6.16
N GLY A 141 10.79 -18.26 -7.42
CA GLY A 141 11.34 -17.05 -8.01
C GLY A 141 10.35 -15.88 -8.04
N TRP A 142 9.08 -16.14 -8.39
CA TRP A 142 8.03 -15.13 -8.38
C TRP A 142 7.69 -14.67 -6.96
N TYR A 143 7.59 -15.59 -6.02
CA TYR A 143 7.28 -15.23 -4.63
C TYR A 143 8.38 -14.39 -3.98
N LEU A 144 9.65 -14.68 -4.27
CA LEU A 144 10.77 -13.87 -3.78
C LEU A 144 10.75 -12.46 -4.36
N VAL A 145 10.40 -12.31 -5.64
CA VAL A 145 10.22 -10.98 -6.26
C VAL A 145 9.06 -10.24 -5.60
N PHE A 146 7.93 -10.90 -5.38
CA PHE A 146 6.78 -10.28 -4.69
C PHE A 146 7.11 -9.90 -3.26
N LEU A 147 7.82 -10.77 -2.53
CA LEU A 147 8.26 -10.50 -1.16
C LEU A 147 9.18 -9.27 -1.11
N MET A 148 10.12 -9.16 -2.05
CA MET A 148 10.98 -7.97 -2.17
C MET A 148 10.16 -6.69 -2.40
N ILE A 149 9.18 -6.74 -3.31
CA ILE A 149 8.30 -5.59 -3.60
C ILE A 149 7.52 -5.19 -2.33
N VAL A 150 6.91 -6.15 -1.63
CA VAL A 150 6.14 -5.91 -0.40
C VAL A 150 7.01 -5.34 0.71
N ILE A 151 8.25 -5.80 0.86
CA ILE A 151 9.20 -5.26 1.85
C ILE A 151 9.54 -3.79 1.54
N ILE A 152 9.80 -3.46 0.28
CA ILE A 152 10.09 -2.07 -0.14
C ILE A 152 8.89 -1.16 0.11
N GLU A 153 7.66 -1.66 0.01
CA GLU A 153 6.45 -0.90 0.30
C GLU A 153 6.31 -0.49 1.77
N PHE A 154 7.13 -1.01 2.69
CA PHE A 154 7.22 -0.45 4.03
C PHE A 154 7.69 1.01 4.02
N TYR A 155 8.54 1.39 3.05
CA TYR A 155 8.90 2.80 2.85
C TYR A 155 7.70 3.65 2.45
N ALA A 156 6.83 3.14 1.57
CA ALA A 156 5.61 3.83 1.17
C ALA A 156 4.68 4.07 2.36
N PHE A 157 4.58 3.09 3.27
CA PHE A 157 3.86 3.26 4.53
C PHE A 157 4.42 4.40 5.38
N ILE A 158 5.74 4.48 5.55
CA ILE A 158 6.41 5.55 6.32
C ILE A 158 6.10 6.94 5.74
N VAL A 159 6.12 7.09 4.42
CA VAL A 159 5.84 8.39 3.77
C VAL A 159 4.39 8.83 4.02
N VAL A 160 3.41 7.94 3.86
CA VAL A 160 1.99 8.26 4.12
C VAL A 160 1.74 8.52 5.61
N TYR A 161 2.42 7.79 6.49
CA TYR A 161 2.35 8.03 7.93
C TYR A 161 2.93 9.41 8.30
N SER A 162 4.06 9.79 7.70
CA SER A 162 4.67 11.10 7.91
C SER A 162 3.73 12.23 7.48
N TYR A 163 3.02 12.06 6.36
CA TYR A 163 2.01 13.01 5.91
C TYR A 163 0.82 13.11 6.88
N TYR A 164 0.37 11.98 7.41
CA TYR A 164 -0.70 11.96 8.41
C TYR A 164 -0.30 12.72 9.69
N VAL A 165 0.91 12.50 10.19
CA VAL A 165 1.40 13.19 11.40
C VAL A 165 1.47 14.71 11.17
N ASP A 166 2.04 15.14 10.06
CA ASP A 166 2.14 16.57 9.68
C ASP A 166 0.74 17.22 9.63
N MET A 167 -0.25 16.55 9.03
CA MET A 167 -1.64 17.02 9.01
C MET A 167 -2.29 17.12 10.39
N MET A 168 -1.93 16.22 11.32
CA MET A 168 -2.46 16.22 12.68
C MET A 168 -1.85 17.35 13.52
N GLU A 169 -0.54 17.59 13.37
CA GLU A 169 0.16 18.71 14.00
C GLU A 169 -0.42 20.05 13.52
N ASP A 170 -0.63 20.21 12.21
CA ASP A 170 -1.27 21.38 11.61
C ASP A 170 -2.69 21.66 12.15
N ARG A 171 -3.46 20.60 12.43
CA ARG A 171 -4.80 20.73 13.02
C ARG A 171 -4.73 21.13 14.48
N ALA A 172 -3.82 20.52 15.26
CA ALA A 172 -3.62 20.87 16.66
C ALA A 172 -3.19 22.33 16.84
N ALA A 173 -2.26 22.82 16.01
CA ALA A 173 -1.81 24.21 16.04
C ALA A 173 -2.93 25.22 15.71
N LYS A 174 -3.84 24.86 14.78
CA LYS A 174 -5.01 25.69 14.45
C LYS A 174 -6.04 25.72 15.58
N GLU A 175 -6.23 24.61 16.28
CA GLU A 175 -7.13 24.55 17.45
C GLU A 175 -6.57 25.37 18.63
N GLU A 176 -5.27 25.28 18.88
CA GLU A 176 -4.60 26.06 19.93
C GLU A 176 -4.71 27.57 19.67
N THR A 177 -4.47 28.00 18.42
CA THR A 177 -4.63 29.42 18.02
C THR A 177 -6.08 29.91 18.18
N ARG A 178 -7.08 29.07 17.87
CA ARG A 178 -8.49 29.42 18.01
C ARG A 178 -8.96 29.50 19.47
N SER A 179 -8.29 28.79 20.37
CA SER A 179 -8.58 28.85 21.82
C SER A 179 -8.04 30.11 22.50
N ILE A 180 -7.06 30.78 21.89
CA ILE A 180 -6.44 32.01 22.42
C ILE A 180 -7.25 33.28 22.08
N ASP A 181 -8.20 33.22 21.14
CA ASP A 181 -9.06 34.34 20.74
C ASP A 181 -10.53 34.18 21.22
N PRO A 182 -10.86 34.42 22.51
CA PRO A 182 -12.25 34.45 23.00
C PRO A 182 -12.90 35.85 22.92
N THR A 183 -12.23 36.89 22.41
CA THR A 183 -12.75 38.26 22.42
C THR A 183 -12.91 38.84 21.02
N GLY A 184 -14.10 38.69 20.45
CA GLY A 184 -14.42 39.34 19.17
C GLY A 184 -15.87 39.23 18.72
N SER A 185 -16.85 39.46 19.61
CA SER A 185 -18.18 39.96 19.20
C SER A 185 -19.03 40.36 20.42
N ASN A 186 -18.69 41.50 21.03
CA ASN A 186 -19.68 42.37 21.67
C ASN A 186 -19.36 43.79 21.18
N CYS A 187 -19.95 44.17 20.05
CA CYS A 187 -20.30 45.53 19.63
C CYS A 187 -21.36 45.40 18.53
#